data_AF-A0A3A0D5S3-F1
#
_entry.id   AF-A0A3A0D5S3-F1
#
_cell.length_a   1.000
_cell.length_b   1.000
_cell.length_c   1.000
_cell.angle_alpha   90.00
_cell.angle_beta   90.00
_cell.angle_gamma   90.00
#
_symmetry.space_group_name_H-M   'P 1'
#
loop_
_entity.id
_entity.type
_entity.pdbx_description
1 polymer ?
#
loop_
_entity_poly.entity_id
_entity_poly.type
_entity_poly.pdbx_seq_one_letter_code
_entity_poly.pdbx_strand_id
1 'polypeptide(L)'
;MSTDPRKLRASELCRLVNSTPLGEVLNERQLHRHRSRAGLRIGDGRHIDLVRYTAWLVEVRHTPKPQPDGDPYEKAKERARARNVALAIAGRDIGQLPDVVNPPRRRKAAADFRYFCEAYFPLTFHLPWSPDHLKVIAKIEQAVLRG
;
A
#
# COMPACT_ATOMS: atom_id res chain seq x y z
N MET A 1 -44.96 -16.29 5.18
CA MET A 1 -44.59 -16.53 3.77
C MET A 1 -43.82 -17.84 3.72
N SER A 2 -44.39 -18.87 3.09
CA SER A 2 -43.69 -20.16 2.94
C SER A 2 -42.78 -20.06 1.72
N THR A 3 -41.57 -19.53 1.92
CA THR A 3 -40.56 -19.46 0.86
C THR A 3 -39.83 -20.80 0.84
N ASP A 4 -39.87 -21.52 -0.29
CA ASP A 4 -39.14 -22.78 -0.44
C ASP A 4 -37.63 -22.50 -0.38
N PRO A 5 -36.91 -22.96 0.67
CA PRO A 5 -35.49 -22.68 0.84
C PRO A 5 -34.61 -23.34 -0.24
N ARG A 6 -35.17 -24.26 -1.05
CA ARG A 6 -34.44 -24.92 -2.15
C ARG A 6 -34.54 -24.16 -3.47
N LYS A 7 -35.44 -23.18 -3.59
CA LYS A 7 -35.73 -22.48 -4.84
C LYS A 7 -35.76 -20.96 -4.66
N LEU A 8 -34.67 -20.40 -4.14
CA LEU A 8 -34.56 -18.95 -3.90
C LEU A 8 -33.92 -18.21 -5.08
N ARG A 9 -34.48 -17.09 -5.48
CA ARG A 9 -33.76 -16.12 -6.33
C ARG A 9 -32.61 -15.50 -5.54
N ALA A 10 -31.61 -14.95 -6.24
CA ALA A 10 -30.45 -14.34 -5.59
C ALA A 10 -30.82 -13.22 -4.60
N SER A 11 -31.75 -12.35 -5.00
CA SER A 11 -32.25 -11.27 -4.15
C SER A 11 -33.06 -11.77 -2.94
N GLU A 12 -33.86 -12.82 -3.12
CA GLU A 12 -34.62 -13.47 -2.05
C GLU A 12 -33.69 -14.10 -1.01
N LEU A 13 -32.64 -14.78 -1.46
CA LEU A 13 -31.61 -15.33 -0.59
C LEU A 13 -30.91 -14.24 0.22
N CYS A 14 -30.45 -13.16 -0.42
CA CYS A 14 -29.84 -12.04 0.30
C CYS A 14 -30.77 -11.44 1.36
N ARG A 15 -32.04 -11.21 1.01
CA ARG A 15 -33.03 -10.69 1.98
C ARG A 15 -33.27 -11.65 3.13
N LEU A 16 -33.40 -12.95 2.85
CA LEU A 16 -33.65 -13.98 3.86
C LEU A 16 -32.48 -14.12 4.84
N VAL A 17 -31.24 -14.13 4.34
CA VAL A 17 -30.06 -14.29 5.21
C VAL A 17 -29.80 -13.01 6.02
N ASN A 18 -30.09 -11.83 5.45
CA ASN A 18 -29.93 -10.55 6.13
C ASN A 18 -31.13 -10.18 7.04
N SER A 19 -32.23 -10.95 7.04
CA SER A 19 -33.36 -10.70 7.96
C SER A 19 -33.09 -11.18 9.39
N THR A 20 -31.82 -11.34 9.76
CA THR A 20 -31.38 -11.75 11.10
C THR A 20 -30.91 -10.52 11.90
N PRO A 21 -30.88 -10.59 13.24
CA PRO A 21 -30.37 -9.48 14.07
C PRO A 21 -28.89 -9.10 13.81
N LEU A 22 -28.16 -9.89 13.04
CA LEU A 22 -26.76 -9.66 12.69
C LEU A 22 -26.57 -8.58 11.60
N GLY A 23 -27.66 -8.10 11.00
CA GLY A 23 -27.62 -7.11 9.92
C GLY A 23 -27.18 -7.72 8.59
N GLU A 24 -26.49 -6.93 7.77
CA GLU A 24 -26.04 -7.36 6.45
C GLU A 24 -24.86 -8.33 6.55
N VAL A 25 -25.12 -9.62 6.37
CA VAL A 25 -24.11 -10.68 6.36
C VAL A 25 -23.75 -11.14 4.94
N LEU A 26 -24.60 -10.85 3.95
CA LEU A 26 -24.39 -11.21 2.55
C LEU A 26 -24.98 -10.17 1.59
N ASN A 27 -24.16 -9.59 0.72
CA ASN A 27 -24.61 -8.71 -0.34
C ASN A 27 -24.66 -9.39 -1.73
N GLU A 28 -25.34 -8.77 -2.69
CA GLU A 28 -25.53 -9.33 -4.03
C GLU A 28 -24.21 -9.54 -4.79
N ARG A 29 -23.23 -8.65 -4.62
CA ARG A 29 -21.91 -8.76 -5.27
C ARG A 29 -21.13 -9.96 -4.75
N GLN A 30 -21.16 -10.19 -3.44
CA GLN A 30 -20.55 -11.35 -2.80
C GLN A 30 -21.26 -12.64 -3.23
N LEU A 31 -22.59 -12.64 -3.24
CA LEU A 31 -23.38 -13.78 -3.69
C LEU A 31 -23.11 -14.12 -5.17
N HIS A 32 -23.00 -13.12 -6.04
CA HIS A 32 -22.62 -13.32 -7.44
C HIS A 32 -21.27 -14.04 -7.55
N ARG A 33 -20.25 -13.57 -6.83
CA ARG A 33 -18.92 -14.23 -6.81
C ARG A 33 -18.99 -15.66 -6.27
N HIS A 34 -19.81 -15.92 -5.25
CA HIS A 34 -20.02 -17.26 -4.73
C HIS A 34 -20.65 -18.18 -5.78
N ARG A 35 -21.68 -17.69 -6.51
CA ARG A 35 -22.28 -18.43 -7.63
C ARG A 35 -21.27 -18.76 -8.74
N SER A 36 -20.45 -17.79 -9.13
CA SER A 36 -19.40 -18.03 -10.14
C SER A 36 -18.36 -19.07 -9.68
N ARG A 37 -17.99 -19.08 -8.39
CA ARG A 37 -17.02 -20.04 -7.83
C ARG A 37 -17.60 -21.42 -7.58
N ALA A 38 -18.83 -21.50 -7.09
CA ALA A 38 -19.49 -22.74 -6.75
C ALA A 38 -20.06 -23.45 -7.98
N GLY A 39 -20.34 -22.70 -9.06
CA GLY A 39 -21.02 -23.22 -10.25
C GLY A 39 -22.42 -23.73 -9.93
N LEU A 40 -22.83 -24.80 -10.60
CA LEU A 40 -24.14 -25.45 -10.43
C LEU A 40 -24.25 -26.30 -9.15
N ARG A 41 -23.23 -26.32 -8.28
CA ARG A 41 -23.26 -27.09 -7.01
C ARG A 41 -24.28 -26.55 -6.02
N ILE A 42 -24.61 -25.26 -6.12
CA ILE A 42 -25.48 -24.56 -5.17
C ILE A 42 -26.87 -24.22 -5.76
N GLY A 43 -27.18 -24.68 -6.97
CA GLY A 43 -28.45 -24.35 -7.63
C GLY A 43 -28.52 -24.79 -9.09
N ASP A 44 -29.56 -24.34 -9.79
CA ASP A 44 -29.86 -24.71 -11.19
C ASP A 44 -29.52 -23.59 -12.20
N GLY A 45 -28.79 -22.57 -11.76
CA GLY A 45 -28.45 -21.38 -12.55
C GLY A 45 -29.52 -20.27 -12.49
N ARG A 46 -30.77 -20.59 -12.14
CA ARG A 46 -31.84 -19.61 -11.92
C ARG A 46 -32.09 -19.38 -10.43
N HIS A 47 -32.25 -20.46 -9.69
CA HIS A 47 -32.48 -20.51 -8.25
C HIS A 47 -31.24 -21.03 -7.52
N ILE A 48 -31.18 -20.70 -6.24
CA ILE A 48 -30.15 -21.11 -5.30
C ILE A 48 -30.85 -21.93 -4.22
N ASP A 49 -30.27 -23.08 -3.92
CA ASP A 49 -30.68 -23.92 -2.79
C ASP A 49 -29.88 -23.48 -1.55
N LEU A 50 -30.58 -22.97 -0.54
CA LEU A 50 -29.97 -22.46 0.69
C LEU A 50 -29.15 -23.52 1.43
N VAL A 51 -29.61 -24.78 1.44
CA VAL A 51 -28.95 -25.87 2.15
C VAL A 51 -27.66 -26.25 1.41
N ARG A 52 -27.72 -26.39 0.08
CA ARG A 52 -26.52 -26.65 -0.74
C ARG A 52 -25.54 -25.50 -0.68
N TYR A 53 -26.03 -24.26 -0.70
CA TYR A 53 -25.20 -23.08 -0.55
C TYR A 53 -24.49 -23.06 0.80
N THR A 54 -25.19 -23.39 1.89
CA THR A 54 -24.60 -23.47 3.23
C THR A 54 -23.56 -24.58 3.34
N ALA A 55 -23.85 -25.78 2.80
CA ALA A 55 -22.90 -26.88 2.74
C ALA A 55 -21.62 -26.51 1.97
N TRP A 56 -21.77 -25.81 0.84
CA TRP A 56 -20.63 -25.30 0.07
C TRP A 56 -19.82 -24.24 0.86
N LEU A 57 -20.47 -23.35 1.61
CA LEU A 57 -19.77 -22.39 2.47
C LEU A 57 -18.95 -23.09 3.57
N VAL A 58 -19.50 -24.16 4.16
CA VAL A 58 -18.79 -24.99 5.14
C VAL A 58 -17.57 -25.66 4.49
N GLU A 59 -17.73 -26.28 3.32
CA GLU A 59 -16.62 -26.88 2.56
C GLU A 59 -15.54 -25.84 2.25
N VAL A 60 -15.89 -24.66 1.73
CA VAL A 60 -14.93 -23.59 1.44
C VAL A 60 -14.20 -23.11 2.69
N ARG A 61 -14.87 -23.09 3.85
CA ARG A 61 -14.27 -22.69 5.13
C ARG A 61 -13.30 -23.73 5.67
N HIS A 62 -13.61 -25.02 5.51
CA HIS A 62 -12.83 -26.13 6.07
C HIS A 62 -11.82 -26.74 5.10
N THR A 63 -11.91 -26.42 3.79
CA THR A 63 -10.88 -26.81 2.83
C THR A 63 -9.57 -26.15 3.24
N PRO A 64 -8.50 -26.92 3.55
CA PRO A 64 -7.21 -26.36 3.92
C PRO A 64 -6.74 -25.44 2.79
N LYS A 65 -6.47 -24.18 3.13
CA LYS A 65 -5.82 -23.29 2.16
C LYS A 65 -4.47 -23.90 1.82
N PRO A 66 -4.09 -24.03 0.54
CA PRO A 66 -2.77 -24.51 0.19
C PRO A 66 -1.75 -23.64 0.93
N GLN A 67 -0.93 -24.29 1.75
CA GLN A 67 0.11 -23.61 2.49
C GLN A 67 1.05 -23.03 1.43
N PRO A 68 1.32 -21.72 1.44
CA PRO A 68 2.22 -21.13 0.45
C PRO A 68 3.56 -21.85 0.54
N ASP A 69 4.05 -22.31 -0.61
CA ASP A 69 5.29 -23.09 -0.67
C ASP A 69 6.49 -22.20 -0.30
N GLY A 70 7.13 -22.44 0.85
CA GLY A 70 8.24 -21.63 1.38
C GLY A 70 7.83 -20.58 2.44
N ASP A 71 8.84 -19.98 3.08
CA ASP A 71 8.65 -19.05 4.20
C ASP A 71 7.84 -17.81 3.76
N PRO A 72 6.63 -17.58 4.31
CA PRO A 72 5.81 -16.41 4.03
C PRO A 72 6.56 -15.08 4.25
N TYR A 73 7.52 -15.06 5.18
CA TYR A 73 8.34 -13.90 5.48
C TYR A 73 9.27 -13.54 4.31
N GLU A 74 9.99 -14.52 3.75
CA GLU A 74 10.93 -14.28 2.66
C GLU A 74 10.20 -13.81 1.39
N LYS A 75 9.05 -14.39 1.05
CA LYS A 75 8.22 -13.90 -0.07
C LYS A 75 7.74 -12.46 0.15
N ALA A 76 7.39 -12.08 1.37
CA ALA A 76 6.97 -10.72 1.69
C ALA A 76 8.13 -9.72 1.57
N LYS A 77 9.31 -10.12 2.05
CA LYS A 77 10.57 -9.37 1.98
C LYS A 77 11.02 -9.15 0.54
N GLU A 78 10.97 -10.18 -0.31
CA GLU A 78 11.29 -10.07 -1.74
C GLU A 78 10.35 -9.10 -2.46
N ARG A 79 9.03 -9.18 -2.20
CA ARG A 79 8.07 -8.23 -2.76
C ARG A 79 8.34 -6.80 -2.30
N ALA A 80 8.68 -6.60 -1.02
CA ALA A 80 9.04 -5.30 -0.50
C ALA A 80 10.32 -4.76 -1.16
N ARG A 81 11.34 -5.60 -1.32
CA ARG A 81 12.58 -5.26 -2.03
C ARG A 81 12.31 -4.84 -3.46
N ALA A 82 11.54 -5.63 -4.21
CA ALA A 82 11.18 -5.32 -5.59
C ALA A 82 10.45 -3.97 -5.73
N ARG A 83 9.50 -3.69 -4.83
CA ARG A 83 8.81 -2.39 -4.79
C ARG A 83 9.77 -1.23 -4.52
N ASN A 84 10.65 -1.37 -3.53
CA ASN A 84 11.61 -0.32 -3.17
C ASN A 84 12.62 -0.07 -4.31
N VAL A 85 13.05 -1.12 -5.01
CA VAL A 85 13.90 -0.99 -6.19
C VAL A 85 13.17 -0.24 -7.30
N ALA A 86 11.91 -0.59 -7.59
CA ALA A 86 11.11 0.08 -8.62
C ALA A 86 10.90 1.57 -8.28
N LEU A 87 10.59 1.89 -7.03
CA LEU A 87 10.48 3.28 -6.55
C LEU A 87 11.80 4.04 -6.70
N ALA A 88 12.93 3.42 -6.33
CA ALA A 88 14.25 4.04 -6.44
C ALA A 88 14.72 4.20 -7.89
N ILE A 89 14.26 3.35 -8.83
CA ILE A 89 14.52 3.51 -10.26
C ILE A 89 13.66 4.65 -10.81
N ALA A 90 12.37 4.67 -10.49
CA ALA A 90 11.46 5.74 -10.89
C ALA A 90 11.92 7.12 -10.39
N GLY A 91 12.49 7.19 -9.19
CA GLY A 91 13.10 8.41 -8.65
C GLY A 91 14.48 8.77 -9.23
N ARG A 92 15.09 7.93 -10.08
CA ARG A 92 16.37 8.20 -10.73
C ARG A 92 16.23 8.73 -12.16
N ASP A 93 15.09 8.49 -12.82
CA ASP A 93 14.78 9.05 -14.15
C ASP A 93 14.24 10.49 -14.09
N ILE A 94 14.91 11.38 -13.32
CA ILE A 94 14.53 12.80 -13.22
C ILE A 94 15.30 13.63 -14.25
N GLY A 95 15.17 13.32 -15.54
CA GLY A 95 15.74 14.11 -16.65
C GLY A 95 17.24 14.43 -16.56
N GLN A 96 17.73 15.32 -17.43
CA GLN A 96 19.07 15.89 -17.27
C GLN A 96 19.03 17.00 -16.21
N LEU A 97 20.01 17.02 -15.31
CA LEU A 97 20.13 18.13 -14.36
C LEU A 97 20.34 19.43 -15.14
N PRO A 98 19.64 20.52 -14.77
CA PRO A 98 19.86 21.81 -15.41
C PRO A 98 21.28 22.32 -15.16
N ASP A 99 21.76 23.11 -16.11
CA ASP A 99 23.08 23.73 -16.00
C ASP A 99 23.19 24.61 -14.75
N VAL A 100 24.41 24.67 -14.21
CA VAL A 100 24.69 25.52 -13.04
C VAL A 100 24.61 26.99 -13.44
N VAL A 101 23.57 27.66 -12.98
CA VAL A 101 23.33 29.10 -13.25
C VAL A 101 24.49 29.99 -12.79
N ASN A 102 25.14 29.67 -11.65
CA ASN A 102 26.27 30.43 -11.13
C ASN A 102 27.39 29.51 -10.62
N PRO A 103 28.35 29.14 -11.48
CA PRO A 103 29.45 28.25 -11.12
C PRO A 103 30.36 28.80 -10.00
N PRO A 104 30.71 30.11 -9.96
CA PRO A 104 31.44 30.69 -8.83
C PRO A 104 30.74 30.51 -7.48
N ARG A 105 29.44 30.79 -7.39
CA ARG A 105 28.64 30.60 -6.17
C ARG A 105 28.66 29.14 -5.73
N ARG A 106 28.46 28.21 -6.66
CA ARG A 106 28.50 26.77 -6.39
C ARG A 106 29.87 26.34 -5.84
N ARG A 107 30.97 26.79 -6.45
CA ARG A 107 32.33 26.45 -6.01
C ARG A 107 32.62 26.95 -4.60
N LYS A 108 32.24 28.20 -4.29
CA LYS A 108 32.43 28.76 -2.95
C LYS A 108 31.60 28.02 -1.91
N ALA A 109 30.32 27.79 -2.19
CA ALA A 109 29.41 27.09 -1.28
C ALA A 109 29.78 25.61 -1.05
N ALA A 110 30.53 25.00 -1.98
CA ALA A 110 31.02 23.63 -1.79
C ALA A 110 32.12 23.51 -0.73
N ALA A 111 32.80 24.61 -0.38
CA ALA A 111 33.93 24.62 0.56
C ALA A 111 33.69 25.54 1.78
N ASP A 112 32.56 26.24 1.84
CA ASP A 112 32.20 27.17 2.91
C ASP A 112 30.74 26.92 3.27
N PHE A 113 30.52 26.16 4.34
CA PHE A 113 29.19 25.72 4.76
C PHE A 113 28.33 26.90 5.24
N ARG A 114 28.96 27.90 5.87
CA ARG A 114 28.25 29.11 6.27
C ARG A 114 27.73 29.86 5.05
N TYR A 115 28.60 30.08 4.06
CA TYR A 115 28.22 30.75 2.81
C TYR A 115 27.13 29.98 2.06
N PHE A 116 27.17 28.64 2.07
CA PHE A 116 26.09 27.83 1.52
C PHE A 116 24.73 28.14 2.17
N CYS A 117 24.67 28.14 3.49
CA CYS A 117 23.45 28.45 4.24
C CYS A 117 22.90 29.85 3.92
N GLU A 118 23.77 30.87 3.93
CA GLU A 118 23.39 32.25 3.66
C GLU A 118 22.99 32.48 2.18
N ALA A 119 23.70 31.87 1.22
CA ALA A 119 23.50 32.10 -0.20
C ALA A 119 22.32 31.30 -0.81
N TYR A 120 22.03 30.11 -0.27
CA TYR A 120 20.96 29.24 -0.79
C TYR A 120 19.69 29.29 0.06
N PHE A 121 19.79 29.61 1.35
CA PHE A 121 18.66 29.60 2.28
C PHE A 121 18.56 30.90 3.11
N PRO A 122 18.54 32.08 2.47
CA PRO A 122 18.56 33.36 3.17
C PRO A 122 17.35 33.58 4.07
N LEU A 123 16.19 33.00 3.73
CA LEU A 123 14.98 33.09 4.56
C LEU A 123 15.08 32.25 5.83
N THR A 124 15.80 31.12 5.78
CA THR A 124 16.02 30.25 6.94
C THR A 124 17.12 30.79 7.82
N PHE A 125 18.23 31.25 7.24
CA PHE A 125 19.40 31.77 7.95
C PHE A 125 19.48 33.30 7.86
N HIS A 126 18.41 33.98 8.30
CA HIS A 126 18.32 35.45 8.27
C HIS A 126 18.87 36.13 9.54
N LEU A 127 19.09 35.38 10.63
CA LEU A 127 19.65 35.90 11.88
C LEU A 127 21.18 35.80 11.90
N PRO A 128 21.87 36.72 12.62
CA PRO A 128 23.31 36.65 12.76
C PRO A 128 23.76 35.39 13.51
N TRP A 129 24.92 34.86 13.13
CA TRP A 129 25.50 33.70 13.77
C TRP A 129 26.14 34.05 15.11
N SER A 130 25.86 33.24 16.14
CA SER A 130 26.55 33.32 17.42
C SER A 130 27.94 32.67 17.34
N PRO A 131 28.86 32.99 18.27
CA PRO A 131 30.16 32.33 18.34
C PRO A 131 30.06 30.80 18.44
N ASP A 132 29.03 30.27 19.10
CA ASP A 132 28.84 28.82 19.23
C ASP A 132 28.32 28.18 17.95
N HIS A 133 27.46 28.87 17.18
CA HIS A 133 27.08 28.41 15.85
C HIS A 133 28.29 28.30 14.93
N LEU A 134 29.20 29.28 14.98
CA LEU A 134 30.43 29.26 14.17
C LEU A 134 31.33 28.07 14.51
N LYS A 135 31.42 27.69 15.79
CA LYS A 135 32.16 26.49 16.21
C LYS A 135 31.53 25.21 15.65
N VAL A 136 30.21 25.09 15.67
CA VAL A 136 29.49 23.92 15.13
C VAL A 136 29.62 23.86 13.61
N ILE A 137 29.49 24.98 12.92
CA ILE A 137 29.70 25.07 11.47
C ILE A 137 31.10 24.57 11.10
N ALA A 138 32.14 25.02 11.79
CA ALA A 138 33.51 24.56 11.54
C ALA A 138 33.68 23.06 11.74
N LYS A 139 33.02 22.47 12.75
CA LYS A 139 33.04 21.01 12.98
C LYS A 139 32.32 20.24 11.88
N ILE A 140 31.15 20.71 11.45
CA ILE A 140 30.39 20.09 10.35
C ILE A 140 31.21 20.14 9.06
N GLU A 141 31.78 21.30 8.73
CA GLU A 141 32.59 21.48 7.53
C GLU A 141 33.81 20.56 7.53
N GLN A 142 34.52 20.46 8.66
CA GLN A 142 35.65 19.54 8.82
C GLN A 142 35.23 18.08 8.61
N ALA A 143 34.14 17.63 9.23
CA ALA A 143 33.68 16.25 9.12
C ALA A 143 33.21 15.90 7.69
N VAL A 144 32.51 16.82 7.03
CA VAL A 144 32.00 16.59 5.66
C VAL A 144 33.12 16.61 4.62
N LEU A 145 34.07 17.55 4.73
CA LEU A 145 35.13 17.69 3.73
C LEU A 145 36.30 16.73 3.93
N ARG A 146 36.56 16.29 5.17
CA ARG A 146 37.79 15.55 5.50
C ARG A 146 37.55 14.20 6.19
N GLY A 147 36.35 13.92 6.70
CA GLY A 147 36.04 12.70 7.47
C GLY A 147 36.37 12.86 8.95
#